data_AF-A0A0R3X4T6-F1
#
_entry.id   AF-A0A0R3X4T6-F1
#
_cell.length_a   1.000
_cell.length_b   1.000
_cell.length_c   1.000
_cell.angle_alpha   90.00
_cell.angle_beta   90.00
_cell.angle_gamma   90.00
#
_symmetry.space_group_name_H-M   'P 1'
#
loop_
_entity.id
_entity.type
_entity.pdbx_description
1 polymer ?
#
loop_
_entity_poly.entity_id
_entity_poly.type
_entity_poly.pdbx_seq_one_letter_code
_entity_poly.pdbx_strand_id
1 'polypeptide(L)'
;MQPNEIIALGDNASAIKSHCHKVVFIRHGESEFNQENRFIGWLDSDLSSRGECEARQAGQMIKQRSLYFDIAYTSVLKRAIKTCHIVLEELDLLWIPVLKCWRLNDRMHGALQGLTQNETTNRYGQCQLQLWTKSYDIPPPALLSTDPLLPEFDPRYALLDHNILPKTECLKDTVKRVLPYWHDEIVPAIKKGKRVLIVAHANSIRALIKHIDYIPDGKVMDIEIPSVAPIIGFRSTMEKPSEQSSYQLVLIRNGESEFSKNNLFCGWTDSDISYRGECQSEDAGKLLVKRGVEFDIAFTSLLRRAIKTCHIILEQMGLLWIPIHKSWRLNARMYGILQGCNKSKLALQHGEDQVRIWRRAYSGTPPTLSRDVKQHPIFESKYALLDRTLIPDTECLRDAYERLLPFWNDEIVPTIKEGNRVLVVAHGSTLRALMKFLDHISDENIADINIPPCFPLVYDFDEHMKPIRRYYLKDDEMVASAIRMAINETKLDPQPCI
;
A
#
# COMPACT_ATOMS: atom_id res chain seq x y z
N MET A 1 6.70 -19.40 -7.05
CA MET A 1 5.42 -19.09 -7.71
C MET A 1 5.13 -20.19 -8.73
N GLN A 2 3.89 -20.67 -8.81
CA GLN A 2 3.50 -21.68 -9.80
C GLN A 2 3.61 -21.05 -11.21
N PRO A 3 4.20 -21.72 -12.22
CA PRO A 3 4.43 -21.16 -13.57
C PRO A 3 3.18 -20.76 -14.39
N ASN A 4 1.97 -20.91 -13.83
CA ASN A 4 0.69 -20.87 -14.56
C ASN A 4 -0.27 -19.74 -14.15
N GLU A 5 0.14 -18.82 -13.28
CA GLU A 5 -0.74 -17.75 -12.80
C GLU A 5 -0.65 -16.48 -13.65
N ILE A 6 -1.81 -15.93 -14.03
CA ILE A 6 -1.93 -14.55 -14.51
C ILE A 6 -1.96 -13.65 -13.30
N ILE A 7 -1.15 -12.58 -13.32
CA ILE A 7 -1.16 -11.57 -12.26
C ILE A 7 -2.24 -10.56 -12.61
N ALA A 8 -3.32 -10.53 -11.82
CA ALA A 8 -4.33 -9.49 -11.90
C ALA A 8 -3.91 -8.29 -11.04
N LEU A 9 -3.91 -7.09 -11.64
CA LEU A 9 -3.66 -5.82 -10.97
C LEU A 9 -4.96 -5.00 -10.99
N GLY A 10 -5.33 -4.41 -9.85
CA GLY A 10 -6.55 -3.62 -9.66
C GLY A 10 -7.61 -4.25 -8.76
N ASP A 11 -8.69 -3.50 -8.51
CA ASP A 11 -9.80 -3.89 -7.64
C ASP A 11 -10.44 -5.21 -8.14
N ASN A 12 -10.35 -6.27 -7.32
CA ASN A 12 -10.86 -7.63 -7.55
C ASN A 12 -10.17 -8.50 -8.62
N ALA A 13 -9.19 -9.31 -8.19
CA ALA A 13 -8.75 -10.52 -8.93
C ALA A 13 -9.87 -11.57 -9.13
N SER A 14 -10.97 -11.50 -8.36
CA SER A 14 -12.15 -12.36 -8.47
C SER A 14 -13.15 -11.92 -9.56
N ALA A 15 -12.98 -10.75 -10.19
CA ALA A 15 -13.96 -10.15 -11.10
C ALA A 15 -13.50 -10.09 -12.56
N ILE A 16 -12.89 -11.17 -13.05
CA ILE A 16 -12.41 -11.34 -14.44
C ILE A 16 -13.56 -11.19 -15.49
N LYS A 17 -14.82 -11.30 -15.06
CA LYS A 17 -16.00 -11.38 -15.93
C LYS A 17 -16.73 -10.06 -16.24
N SER A 18 -16.51 -8.95 -15.53
CA SER A 18 -17.44 -7.80 -15.60
C SER A 18 -16.86 -6.41 -15.96
N HIS A 19 -15.56 -6.27 -16.26
CA HIS A 19 -14.95 -4.94 -16.46
C HIS A 19 -14.73 -4.59 -17.95
N CYS A 20 -15.05 -3.35 -18.33
CA CYS A 20 -15.16 -2.88 -19.72
C CYS A 20 -13.86 -2.45 -20.42
N HIS A 21 -12.72 -2.35 -19.71
CA HIS A 21 -11.42 -2.01 -20.32
C HIS A 21 -10.33 -2.95 -19.80
N LYS A 22 -9.80 -3.81 -20.68
CA LYS A 22 -8.75 -4.81 -20.36
C LYS A 22 -7.45 -4.45 -21.09
N VAL A 23 -6.38 -4.22 -20.32
CA VAL A 23 -5.02 -4.08 -20.85
C VAL A 23 -4.20 -5.27 -20.36
N VAL A 24 -3.50 -5.93 -21.28
CA VAL A 24 -2.62 -7.06 -20.95
C VAL A 24 -1.19 -6.65 -21.20
N PHE A 25 -0.35 -6.80 -20.18
CA PHE A 25 1.09 -6.59 -20.25
C PHE A 25 1.81 -7.93 -20.30
N ILE A 26 2.82 -8.03 -21.18
CA ILE A 26 3.73 -9.17 -21.26
C ILE A 26 5.15 -8.62 -21.24
N ARG A 27 5.96 -9.08 -20.29
CA ARG A 27 7.40 -8.86 -20.35
C ARG A 27 7.99 -9.76 -21.43
N HIS A 28 8.92 -9.26 -22.23
CA HIS A 28 9.63 -10.08 -23.21
C HIS A 28 10.27 -11.34 -22.59
N GLY A 29 10.42 -12.37 -23.41
CA GLY A 29 11.10 -13.61 -23.04
C GLY A 29 12.56 -13.43 -22.69
N GLU A 30 13.12 -14.42 -22.01
CA GLU A 30 14.56 -14.46 -21.75
C GLU A 30 15.35 -14.18 -23.05
N SER A 31 16.27 -13.22 -22.98
CA SER A 31 17.19 -12.92 -24.08
C SER A 31 18.56 -13.52 -23.82
N GLU A 32 19.39 -13.62 -24.85
CA GLU A 32 20.76 -14.16 -24.75
C GLU A 32 21.56 -13.44 -23.63
N PHE A 33 21.45 -12.12 -23.53
CA PHE A 33 22.11 -11.36 -22.47
C PHE A 33 21.45 -11.50 -21.09
N ASN A 34 20.17 -11.89 -21.00
CA ASN A 34 19.58 -12.24 -19.71
C ASN A 34 20.19 -13.55 -19.19
N GLN A 35 20.37 -14.53 -20.08
CA GLN A 35 21.04 -15.79 -19.76
C GLN A 35 22.48 -15.56 -19.28
N GLU A 36 23.17 -14.56 -19.83
CA GLU A 36 24.52 -14.15 -19.42
C GLU A 36 24.56 -13.24 -18.17
N ASN A 37 23.42 -12.91 -17.56
CA ASN A 37 23.31 -11.98 -16.42
C ASN A 37 23.93 -10.59 -16.67
N ARG A 38 23.81 -10.07 -17.90
CA ARG A 38 24.29 -8.73 -18.27
C ARG A 38 23.20 -7.65 -18.10
N PHE A 39 23.62 -6.43 -17.80
CA PHE A 39 22.75 -5.25 -17.93
C PHE A 39 22.52 -4.95 -19.40
N ILE A 40 21.28 -5.15 -19.86
CA ILE A 40 20.94 -5.04 -21.29
C ILE A 40 20.55 -3.61 -21.62
N GLY A 41 19.54 -3.08 -20.91
CA GLY A 41 18.95 -1.78 -21.24
C GLY A 41 18.50 -1.69 -22.68
N TRP A 42 19.08 -0.75 -23.44
CA TRP A 42 18.78 -0.52 -24.84
C TRP A 42 19.64 -1.34 -25.80
N LEU A 43 20.60 -2.13 -25.29
CA LEU A 43 21.29 -3.12 -26.11
C LEU A 43 20.28 -4.11 -26.71
N ASP A 44 20.52 -4.45 -27.97
CA ASP A 44 19.57 -5.23 -28.75
C ASP A 44 20.02 -6.69 -28.90
N SER A 45 19.79 -7.47 -27.85
CA SER A 45 19.98 -8.92 -27.85
C SER A 45 18.76 -9.65 -28.45
N ASP A 46 19.02 -10.84 -29.00
CA ASP A 46 17.96 -11.73 -29.46
C ASP A 46 17.33 -12.52 -28.30
N LEU A 47 16.19 -13.16 -28.54
CA LEU A 47 15.61 -14.14 -27.61
C LEU A 47 16.48 -15.39 -27.55
N SER A 48 16.61 -15.99 -26.36
CA SER A 48 17.15 -17.34 -26.23
C SER A 48 16.11 -18.36 -26.71
N SER A 49 16.52 -19.60 -27.00
CA SER A 49 15.55 -20.67 -27.31
C SER A 49 14.53 -20.87 -26.19
N ARG A 50 14.95 -20.64 -24.94
CA ARG A 50 14.04 -20.62 -23.78
C ARG A 50 13.07 -19.45 -23.84
N GLY A 51 13.52 -18.24 -24.16
CA GLY A 51 12.66 -17.07 -24.32
C GLY A 51 11.61 -17.22 -25.42
N GLU A 52 11.92 -17.93 -26.51
CA GLU A 52 10.93 -18.29 -27.52
C GLU A 52 9.87 -19.26 -26.98
N CYS A 53 10.28 -20.27 -26.20
CA CYS A 53 9.34 -21.18 -25.54
C CYS A 53 8.45 -20.46 -24.53
N GLU A 54 9.02 -19.54 -23.74
CA GLU A 54 8.26 -18.69 -22.81
C GLU A 54 7.19 -17.89 -23.59
N ALA A 55 7.56 -17.25 -24.71
CA ALA A 55 6.63 -16.49 -25.55
C ALA A 55 5.47 -17.35 -26.07
N ARG A 56 5.75 -18.58 -26.53
CA ARG A 56 4.70 -19.52 -26.97
C ARG A 56 3.77 -19.90 -25.82
N GLN A 57 4.34 -20.17 -24.64
CA GLN A 57 3.57 -20.51 -23.44
C GLN A 57 2.62 -19.37 -23.04
N ALA A 58 3.06 -18.11 -23.09
CA ALA A 58 2.16 -16.98 -22.85
C ALA A 58 1.02 -16.88 -23.85
N GLY A 59 1.30 -17.06 -25.14
CA GLY A 59 0.26 -17.13 -26.17
C GLY A 59 -0.79 -18.19 -25.85
N GLN A 60 -0.35 -19.39 -25.48
CA GLN A 60 -1.23 -20.49 -25.06
C GLN A 60 -2.04 -20.16 -23.79
N MET A 61 -1.42 -19.56 -22.78
CA MET A 61 -2.09 -19.15 -21.54
C MET A 61 -3.19 -18.10 -21.76
N ILE A 62 -2.97 -17.19 -22.72
CA ILE A 62 -3.95 -16.17 -23.12
C ILE A 62 -5.08 -16.83 -23.92
N LYS A 63 -4.74 -17.74 -24.85
CA LYS A 63 -5.69 -18.50 -25.67
C LYS A 63 -6.65 -19.33 -24.81
N GLN A 64 -6.13 -20.04 -23.81
CA GLN A 64 -6.90 -20.84 -22.85
C GLN A 64 -7.94 -20.01 -22.08
N ARG A 65 -7.70 -18.70 -21.91
CA ARG A 65 -8.59 -17.78 -21.21
C ARG A 65 -9.48 -16.96 -22.13
N SER A 66 -9.48 -17.26 -23.44
CA SER A 66 -10.31 -16.60 -24.45
C SER A 66 -10.16 -15.07 -24.44
N LEU A 67 -8.92 -14.59 -24.25
CA LEU A 67 -8.59 -13.18 -24.38
C LEU A 67 -8.25 -12.88 -25.85
N TYR A 68 -8.69 -11.72 -26.32
CA TYR A 68 -8.53 -11.26 -27.69
C TYR A 68 -8.04 -9.81 -27.68
N PHE A 69 -7.35 -9.40 -28.74
CA PHE A 69 -6.77 -8.07 -28.86
C PHE A 69 -7.12 -7.44 -30.20
N ASP A 70 -7.34 -6.12 -30.18
CA ASP A 70 -7.60 -5.32 -31.38
C ASP A 70 -6.35 -4.54 -31.83
N ILE A 71 -5.37 -4.40 -30.94
CA ILE A 71 -4.13 -3.68 -31.17
C ILE A 71 -3.04 -4.15 -30.20
N ALA A 72 -1.80 -4.20 -30.68
CA ALA A 72 -0.63 -4.46 -29.86
C ALA A 72 0.37 -3.29 -29.88
N TYR A 73 1.00 -3.04 -28.73
CA TYR A 73 2.08 -2.07 -28.57
C TYR A 73 3.36 -2.79 -28.14
N THR A 74 4.50 -2.43 -28.72
CA THR A 74 5.81 -2.98 -28.32
C THR A 74 6.91 -1.93 -28.35
N SER A 75 8.04 -2.24 -27.72
CA SER A 75 9.28 -1.47 -27.89
C SER A 75 9.90 -1.69 -29.28
N VAL A 76 10.97 -0.95 -29.59
CA VAL A 76 11.74 -1.13 -30.84
C VAL A 76 12.89 -2.13 -30.69
N LEU A 77 12.97 -2.84 -29.55
CA LEU A 77 14.02 -3.83 -29.28
C LEU A 77 13.56 -5.22 -29.74
N LYS A 78 14.48 -5.95 -30.40
CA LYS A 78 14.23 -7.22 -31.08
C LYS A 78 13.54 -8.24 -30.18
N ARG A 79 14.01 -8.39 -28.94
CA ARG A 79 13.43 -9.32 -27.95
C ARG A 79 11.93 -9.06 -27.69
N ALA A 80 11.52 -7.81 -27.53
CA ALA A 80 10.11 -7.48 -27.30
C ALA A 80 9.27 -7.66 -28.57
N ILE A 81 9.82 -7.27 -29.74
CA ILE A 81 9.17 -7.46 -31.03
C ILE A 81 8.93 -8.94 -31.31
N LYS A 82 9.94 -9.80 -31.13
CA LYS A 82 9.83 -11.24 -31.34
C LYS A 82 8.87 -11.89 -30.35
N THR A 83 8.93 -11.53 -29.06
CA THR A 83 7.94 -12.02 -28.09
C THR A 83 6.52 -11.63 -28.50
N CYS A 84 6.30 -10.39 -28.92
CA CYS A 84 4.99 -9.92 -29.39
C CYS A 84 4.51 -10.72 -30.60
N HIS A 85 5.39 -10.94 -31.58
CA HIS A 85 5.09 -11.71 -32.78
C HIS A 85 4.69 -13.16 -32.44
N ILE A 86 5.48 -13.86 -31.62
CA ILE A 86 5.20 -15.25 -31.21
C ILE A 86 3.89 -15.34 -30.44
N VAL A 87 3.62 -14.41 -29.51
CA VAL A 87 2.35 -14.39 -28.77
C VAL A 87 1.17 -14.19 -29.72
N LEU A 88 1.27 -13.28 -30.69
CA LEU A 88 0.20 -13.04 -31.67
C LEU A 88 0.03 -14.21 -32.64
N GLU A 89 1.09 -14.93 -32.97
CA GLU A 89 1.05 -16.16 -33.78
C GLU A 89 0.25 -17.27 -33.08
N GLU A 90 0.55 -17.54 -31.80
CA GLU A 90 -0.17 -18.54 -31.01
C GLU A 90 -1.68 -18.21 -30.87
N LEU A 91 -2.00 -16.92 -30.83
CA LEU A 91 -3.37 -16.40 -30.75
C LEU A 91 -4.09 -16.34 -32.10
N ASP A 92 -3.40 -16.57 -33.22
CA ASP A 92 -3.91 -16.37 -34.58
C ASP A 92 -4.36 -14.91 -34.85
N LEU A 93 -3.55 -13.96 -34.36
CA LEU A 93 -3.80 -12.51 -34.42
C LEU A 93 -2.67 -11.73 -35.11
N LEU A 94 -1.86 -12.35 -35.95
CA LEU A 94 -0.75 -11.68 -36.67
C LEU A 94 -1.20 -10.50 -37.55
N TRP A 95 -2.47 -10.43 -37.90
CA TRP A 95 -3.06 -9.41 -38.75
C TRP A 95 -3.42 -8.11 -38.01
N ILE A 96 -3.44 -8.11 -36.67
CA ILE A 96 -3.79 -6.89 -35.92
C ILE A 96 -2.69 -5.83 -36.02
N PRO A 97 -3.00 -4.53 -35.89
CA PRO A 97 -1.98 -3.49 -35.87
C PRO A 97 -0.99 -3.65 -34.71
N VAL A 98 0.31 -3.60 -35.00
CA VAL A 98 1.40 -3.62 -34.01
C VAL A 98 2.20 -2.31 -34.07
N LEU A 99 2.00 -1.43 -33.08
CA LEU A 99 2.67 -0.14 -32.99
C LEU A 99 3.95 -0.25 -32.15
N LYS A 100 5.07 0.23 -32.71
CA LYS A 100 6.39 0.19 -32.05
C LYS A 100 6.80 1.58 -31.60
N CYS A 101 7.29 1.71 -30.37
CA CYS A 101 7.80 3.00 -29.89
C CYS A 101 9.00 2.84 -28.95
N TRP A 102 10.03 3.64 -29.17
CA TRP A 102 11.24 3.70 -28.33
C TRP A 102 10.91 4.06 -26.87
N ARG A 103 9.82 4.78 -26.62
CA ARG A 103 9.38 5.11 -25.27
C ARG A 103 9.03 3.87 -24.46
N LEU A 104 8.72 2.73 -25.10
CA LEU A 104 8.52 1.44 -24.44
C LEU A 104 9.80 0.61 -24.26
N ASN A 105 10.98 1.08 -24.70
CA ASN A 105 12.25 0.42 -24.44
C ASN A 105 12.50 0.27 -22.93
N ASP A 106 13.38 -0.65 -22.55
CA ASP A 106 13.80 -0.86 -21.16
C ASP A 106 14.46 0.39 -20.57
N ARG A 107 14.79 0.37 -19.28
CA ARG A 107 15.61 1.40 -18.64
C ARG A 107 16.98 1.48 -19.29
N MET A 108 17.41 2.67 -19.70
CA MET A 108 18.76 2.91 -20.21
C MET A 108 19.78 2.79 -19.07
N HIS A 109 20.51 1.68 -19.03
CA HIS A 109 21.44 1.39 -17.93
C HIS A 109 22.78 2.14 -18.00
N GLY A 110 22.93 3.05 -18.98
CA GLY A 110 24.12 3.88 -19.16
C GLY A 110 25.39 3.04 -19.27
N ALA A 111 26.44 3.42 -18.54
CA ALA A 111 27.73 2.74 -18.54
C ALA A 111 27.71 1.32 -17.98
N LEU A 112 26.60 0.85 -17.41
CA LEU A 112 26.47 -0.55 -17.01
C LEU A 112 26.13 -1.48 -18.17
N GLN A 113 25.64 -0.94 -19.30
CA GLN A 113 25.22 -1.77 -20.43
C GLN A 113 26.35 -2.68 -20.91
N GLY A 114 26.04 -3.97 -21.07
CA GLY A 114 26.98 -5.00 -21.47
C GLY A 114 27.79 -5.60 -20.32
N LEU A 115 27.85 -4.97 -19.14
CA LEU A 115 28.52 -5.55 -17.98
C LEU A 115 27.65 -6.61 -17.31
N THR A 116 28.28 -7.66 -16.82
CA THR A 116 27.66 -8.61 -15.88
C THR A 116 27.51 -7.98 -14.49
N GLN A 117 26.63 -8.55 -13.67
CA GLN A 117 26.53 -8.14 -12.27
C GLN A 117 27.86 -8.31 -11.51
N ASN A 118 28.64 -9.34 -11.84
CA ASN A 118 29.92 -9.60 -11.17
C ASN A 118 30.99 -8.56 -11.56
N GLU A 119 31.14 -8.27 -12.86
CA GLU A 119 32.02 -7.20 -13.34
C GLU A 119 31.65 -5.84 -12.74
N THR A 120 30.35 -5.54 -12.67
CA THR A 120 29.84 -4.30 -12.09
C THR A 120 30.16 -4.22 -10.60
N THR A 121 29.98 -5.33 -9.87
CA THR A 121 30.29 -5.42 -8.44
C THR A 121 31.79 -5.25 -8.18
N ASN A 122 32.64 -5.85 -9.01
CA ASN A 122 34.10 -5.71 -8.89
C ASN A 122 34.56 -4.27 -9.17
N ARG A 123 33.90 -3.57 -10.11
CA ARG A 123 34.28 -2.21 -10.50
C ARG A 123 33.77 -1.12 -9.57
N TYR A 124 32.54 -1.26 -9.06
CA TYR A 124 31.85 -0.19 -8.33
C TYR A 124 31.46 -0.56 -6.90
N GLY A 125 31.60 -1.83 -6.51
CA GLY A 125 31.21 -2.33 -5.20
C GLY A 125 29.73 -2.70 -5.11
N GLN A 126 29.41 -3.63 -4.20
CA GLN A 126 28.07 -4.18 -4.03
C GLN A 126 27.05 -3.15 -3.54
N CYS A 127 27.42 -2.28 -2.60
CA CYS A 127 26.54 -1.23 -2.09
C CYS A 127 26.10 -0.26 -3.20
N GLN A 128 27.03 0.13 -4.08
CA GLN A 128 26.75 1.02 -5.20
C GLN A 128 25.81 0.36 -6.22
N LEU A 129 26.06 -0.92 -6.54
CA LEU A 129 25.17 -1.67 -7.42
C LEU A 129 23.75 -1.80 -6.84
N GLN A 130 23.63 -2.04 -5.53
CA GLN A 130 22.33 -2.07 -4.85
C GLN A 130 21.61 -0.71 -4.94
N LEU A 131 22.33 0.41 -4.81
CA LEU A 131 21.73 1.74 -4.97
C LEU A 131 21.12 1.91 -6.37
N TRP A 132 21.84 1.57 -7.44
CA TRP A 132 21.32 1.69 -8.82
C TRP A 132 20.19 0.70 -9.15
N THR A 133 20.19 -0.47 -8.52
CA THR A 133 19.21 -1.53 -8.81
C THR A 133 17.96 -1.44 -7.94
N LYS A 134 18.03 -0.81 -6.76
CA LYS A 134 16.92 -0.71 -5.80
C LYS A 134 16.43 0.72 -5.55
N SER A 135 17.12 1.75 -6.02
CA SER A 135 16.61 3.12 -5.93
C SER A 135 15.65 3.43 -7.08
N TYR A 136 14.61 4.20 -6.77
CA TYR A 136 13.67 4.72 -7.74
C TYR A 136 14.28 5.85 -8.60
N ASP A 137 15.11 6.69 -8.01
CA ASP A 137 15.52 7.99 -8.58
C ASP A 137 17.04 8.17 -8.75
N ILE A 138 17.84 7.15 -8.44
CA ILE A 138 19.30 7.19 -8.61
C ILE A 138 19.70 6.45 -9.89
N PRO A 139 20.15 7.14 -10.95
CA PRO A 139 20.60 6.50 -12.18
C PRO A 139 22.02 5.94 -12.04
N PRO A 140 22.38 4.91 -12.82
CA PRO A 140 23.78 4.53 -13.02
C PRO A 140 24.55 5.61 -13.81
N PRO A 141 25.88 5.54 -13.89
CA PRO A 141 26.68 6.51 -14.63
C PRO A 141 26.26 6.58 -16.10
N ALA A 142 26.22 7.79 -16.66
CA ALA A 142 25.90 8.02 -18.06
C ALA A 142 26.97 7.46 -19.00
N LEU A 143 26.55 7.06 -20.20
CA LEU A 143 27.50 6.85 -21.30
C LEU A 143 28.25 8.16 -21.61
N LEU A 144 29.52 8.02 -21.99
CA LEU A 144 30.33 9.14 -22.49
C LEU A 144 29.77 9.63 -23.82
N SER A 145 29.96 10.92 -24.14
CA SER A 145 29.49 11.53 -25.39
C SER A 145 30.10 10.92 -26.66
N THR A 146 31.16 10.14 -26.54
CA THR A 146 31.82 9.45 -27.65
C THR A 146 31.56 7.94 -27.64
N ASP A 147 30.70 7.45 -26.74
CA ASP A 147 30.46 6.02 -26.60
C ASP A 147 29.63 5.50 -27.80
N PRO A 148 30.09 4.45 -28.50
CA PRO A 148 29.39 3.91 -29.67
C PRO A 148 28.01 3.33 -29.32
N LEU A 149 27.72 3.06 -28.04
CA LEU A 149 26.42 2.56 -27.56
C LEU A 149 25.40 3.67 -27.32
N LEU A 150 25.74 4.95 -27.59
CA LEU A 150 24.80 6.04 -27.48
C LEU A 150 23.63 5.86 -28.48
N PRO A 151 22.37 6.10 -28.04
CA PRO A 151 21.23 5.97 -28.93
C PRO A 151 21.27 6.90 -30.16
N GLU A 152 21.94 8.05 -30.09
CA GLU A 152 22.05 8.98 -31.23
C GLU A 152 22.79 8.38 -32.44
N PHE A 153 23.60 7.34 -32.24
CA PHE A 153 24.29 6.62 -33.32
C PHE A 153 23.50 5.42 -33.86
N ASP A 154 22.38 5.08 -33.23
CA ASP A 154 21.55 3.94 -33.64
C ASP A 154 20.47 4.38 -34.64
N PRO A 155 20.42 3.77 -35.85
CA PRO A 155 19.48 4.14 -36.90
C PRO A 155 18.00 4.15 -36.47
N ARG A 156 17.62 3.37 -35.45
CA ARG A 156 16.24 3.33 -34.94
C ARG A 156 15.78 4.65 -34.35
N TYR A 157 16.71 5.49 -33.92
CA TYR A 157 16.43 6.76 -33.25
C TYR A 157 16.82 7.98 -34.09
N ALA A 158 17.25 7.79 -35.36
CA ALA A 158 17.79 8.84 -36.23
C ALA A 158 16.82 10.00 -36.52
N LEU A 159 15.50 9.80 -36.34
CA LEU A 159 14.48 10.83 -36.53
C LEU A 159 14.08 11.55 -35.23
N LEU A 160 14.69 11.20 -34.10
CA LEU A 160 14.42 11.79 -32.80
C LEU A 160 15.39 12.94 -32.52
N ASP A 161 14.93 13.94 -31.77
CA ASP A 161 15.83 14.96 -31.23
C ASP A 161 16.85 14.28 -30.30
N HIS A 162 18.14 14.55 -30.50
CA HIS A 162 19.19 13.95 -29.69
C HIS A 162 19.05 14.35 -28.20
N ASN A 163 18.43 15.49 -27.90
CA ASN A 163 18.24 15.97 -26.53
C ASN A 163 17.23 15.13 -25.72
N ILE A 164 16.37 14.35 -26.37
CA ILE A 164 15.39 13.48 -25.69
C ILE A 164 15.90 12.06 -25.50
N LEU A 165 17.07 11.71 -26.08
CA LEU A 165 17.66 10.39 -25.97
C LEU A 165 18.44 10.25 -24.66
N PRO A 166 18.11 9.28 -23.80
CA PRO A 166 18.79 9.12 -22.53
C PRO A 166 20.20 8.55 -22.70
N LYS A 167 21.15 9.09 -21.94
CA LYS A 167 22.49 8.49 -21.76
C LYS A 167 22.55 7.53 -20.56
N THR A 168 21.57 7.63 -19.67
CA THR A 168 21.30 6.77 -18.50
C THR A 168 19.90 7.11 -17.97
N GLU A 169 19.30 6.20 -17.22
CA GLU A 169 18.00 6.38 -16.58
C GLU A 169 17.95 5.68 -15.22
N CYS A 170 17.28 6.33 -14.27
CA CYS A 170 16.66 5.64 -13.14
C CYS A 170 15.22 5.21 -13.50
N LEU A 171 14.49 4.60 -12.56
CA LEU A 171 13.10 4.23 -12.83
C LEU A 171 12.20 5.47 -12.95
N LYS A 172 12.48 6.55 -12.20
CA LYS A 172 11.78 7.85 -12.33
C LYS A 172 11.90 8.43 -13.74
N ASP A 173 13.08 8.35 -14.35
CA ASP A 173 13.30 8.80 -15.73
C ASP A 173 12.54 7.92 -16.73
N THR A 174 12.57 6.60 -16.49
CA THR A 174 11.80 5.62 -17.28
C THR A 174 10.30 5.94 -17.24
N VAL A 175 9.75 6.29 -16.07
CA VAL A 175 8.36 6.76 -15.92
C VAL A 175 8.12 8.00 -16.78
N LYS A 176 8.95 9.03 -16.63
CA LYS A 176 8.85 10.27 -17.41
C LYS A 176 8.89 10.01 -18.92
N ARG A 177 9.66 9.03 -19.38
CA ARG A 177 9.74 8.65 -20.80
C ARG A 177 8.53 7.84 -21.28
N VAL A 178 8.02 6.92 -20.48
CA VAL A 178 6.94 6.01 -20.90
C VAL A 178 5.58 6.72 -20.92
N LEU A 179 5.32 7.60 -19.95
CA LEU A 179 3.99 8.21 -19.76
C LEU A 179 3.43 9.03 -20.93
N PRO A 180 4.23 9.80 -21.69
CA PRO A 180 3.71 10.47 -22.88
C PRO A 180 3.10 9.48 -23.87
N TYR A 181 3.76 8.35 -24.16
CA TYR A 181 3.21 7.35 -25.08
C TYR A 181 1.96 6.65 -24.51
N TRP A 182 1.95 6.45 -23.19
CA TRP A 182 0.74 5.95 -22.51
C TRP A 182 -0.45 6.89 -22.72
N HIS A 183 -0.29 8.19 -22.49
CA HIS A 183 -1.37 9.16 -22.58
C HIS A 183 -1.76 9.52 -24.03
N ASP A 184 -0.79 9.61 -24.93
CA ASP A 184 -1.01 10.13 -26.29
C ASP A 184 -1.53 9.04 -27.23
N GLU A 185 -1.17 7.77 -27.01
CA GLU A 185 -1.48 6.67 -27.95
C GLU A 185 -2.28 5.52 -27.32
N ILE A 186 -1.83 5.02 -26.15
CA ILE A 186 -2.41 3.82 -25.55
C ILE A 186 -3.76 4.12 -24.89
N VAL A 187 -3.85 5.17 -24.07
CA VAL A 187 -5.10 5.59 -23.40
C VAL A 187 -6.20 5.91 -24.43
N PRO A 188 -5.96 6.67 -25.52
CA PRO A 188 -6.97 6.90 -26.54
C PRO A 188 -7.45 5.62 -27.23
N ALA A 189 -6.58 4.63 -27.45
CA ALA A 189 -7.00 3.33 -27.97
C ALA A 189 -7.93 2.60 -27.00
N ILE A 190 -7.61 2.61 -25.70
CA ILE A 190 -8.45 1.98 -24.68
C ILE A 190 -9.79 2.71 -24.57
N LYS A 191 -9.80 4.05 -24.57
CA LYS A 191 -11.04 4.86 -24.54
C LYS A 191 -11.94 4.63 -25.75
N LYS A 192 -11.38 4.20 -26.89
CA LYS A 192 -12.13 3.76 -28.07
C LYS A 192 -12.67 2.33 -27.95
N GLY A 193 -12.54 1.69 -26.79
CA GLY A 193 -13.01 0.33 -26.52
C GLY A 193 -12.11 -0.77 -27.08
N LYS A 194 -10.88 -0.46 -27.54
CA LYS A 194 -9.95 -1.48 -28.04
C LYS A 194 -9.42 -2.35 -26.89
N ARG A 195 -9.31 -3.64 -27.14
CA ARG A 195 -8.61 -4.61 -26.29
C ARG A 195 -7.11 -4.53 -26.59
N VAL A 196 -6.32 -4.13 -25.60
CA VAL A 196 -4.92 -3.74 -25.83
C VAL A 196 -3.96 -4.77 -25.27
N LEU A 197 -3.00 -5.19 -26.10
CA LEU A 197 -1.81 -5.95 -25.71
C LEU A 197 -0.58 -5.02 -25.66
N ILE A 198 0.23 -5.11 -24.61
CA ILE A 198 1.50 -4.40 -24.51
C ILE A 198 2.60 -5.40 -24.20
N VAL A 199 3.58 -5.50 -25.10
CA VAL A 199 4.75 -6.35 -24.93
C VAL A 199 5.99 -5.48 -24.77
N ALA A 200 6.58 -5.47 -23.57
CA ALA A 200 7.66 -4.54 -23.25
C ALA A 200 8.64 -5.15 -22.24
N HIS A 201 9.38 -4.30 -21.53
CA HIS A 201 10.44 -4.69 -20.60
C HIS A 201 10.00 -4.51 -19.16
N ALA A 202 10.73 -5.14 -18.24
CA ALA A 202 10.40 -5.11 -16.82
C ALA A 202 10.23 -3.69 -16.27
N ASN A 203 11.15 -2.77 -16.59
CA ASN A 203 11.09 -1.40 -16.05
C ASN A 203 10.01 -0.54 -16.71
N SER A 204 9.76 -0.73 -18.01
CA SER A 204 8.70 0.00 -18.73
C SER A 204 7.32 -0.45 -18.27
N ILE A 205 7.12 -1.76 -18.07
CA ILE A 205 5.89 -2.33 -17.50
C ILE A 205 5.73 -1.87 -16.04
N ARG A 206 6.80 -1.93 -15.24
CA ARG A 206 6.79 -1.41 -13.86
C ARG A 206 6.42 0.08 -13.79
N ALA A 207 6.91 0.89 -14.73
CA ALA A 207 6.56 2.31 -14.83
C ALA A 207 5.07 2.51 -15.14
N LEU A 208 4.52 1.71 -16.07
CA LEU A 208 3.08 1.73 -16.39
C LEU A 208 2.24 1.27 -15.20
N ILE A 209 2.59 0.15 -14.56
CA ILE A 209 1.89 -0.36 -13.37
C ILE A 209 1.95 0.66 -12.23
N LYS A 210 3.12 1.26 -11.97
CA LYS A 210 3.24 2.34 -10.99
C LYS A 210 2.25 3.45 -11.23
N HIS A 211 2.11 3.89 -12.48
CA HIS A 211 1.22 4.96 -12.85
C HIS A 211 -0.25 4.54 -12.80
N ILE A 212 -0.57 3.35 -13.31
CA ILE A 212 -1.93 2.81 -13.35
C ILE A 212 -2.43 2.51 -11.94
N ASP A 213 -1.61 2.00 -11.04
CA ASP A 213 -2.01 1.60 -9.68
C ASP A 213 -1.61 2.59 -8.59
N TYR A 214 -1.09 3.78 -8.95
CA TYR A 214 -0.60 4.82 -8.04
C TYR A 214 0.38 4.33 -6.97
N ILE A 215 1.26 3.40 -7.36
CA ILE A 215 2.19 2.81 -6.41
C ILE A 215 3.19 3.89 -5.96
N PRO A 216 3.37 4.13 -4.64
CA PRO A 216 4.33 5.12 -4.16
C PRO A 216 5.78 4.83 -4.57
N ASP A 217 6.62 5.86 -4.62
CA ASP A 217 8.03 5.77 -5.03
C ASP A 217 8.81 4.75 -4.18
N GLY A 218 8.55 4.68 -2.87
CA GLY A 218 9.20 3.72 -1.96
C GLY A 218 8.73 2.27 -2.09
N LYS A 219 7.73 1.99 -2.94
CA LYS A 219 7.13 0.65 -3.10
C LYS A 219 7.26 0.07 -4.50
N VAL A 220 7.57 0.91 -5.50
CA VAL A 220 7.61 0.45 -6.89
C VAL A 220 8.68 -0.59 -7.16
N MET A 221 9.81 -0.54 -6.44
CA MET A 221 10.93 -1.45 -6.64
C MET A 221 10.66 -2.85 -6.09
N ASP A 222 9.65 -3.00 -5.22
CA ASP A 222 9.18 -4.28 -4.69
C ASP A 222 8.29 -5.04 -5.70
N ILE A 223 7.88 -4.40 -6.80
CA ILE A 223 7.04 -5.03 -7.82
C ILE A 223 7.88 -5.96 -8.69
N GLU A 224 7.60 -7.25 -8.56
CA GLU A 224 8.13 -8.29 -9.44
C GLU A 224 7.38 -8.32 -10.76
N ILE A 225 8.12 -8.19 -11.87
CA ILE A 225 7.58 -8.34 -13.23
C ILE A 225 8.16 -9.66 -13.77
N PRO A 226 7.43 -10.79 -13.65
CA PRO A 226 7.90 -12.08 -14.14
C PRO A 226 8.16 -12.05 -15.65
N SER A 227 9.06 -12.93 -16.11
CA SER A 227 9.27 -13.15 -17.55
C SER A 227 7.99 -13.74 -18.13
N VAL A 228 7.42 -13.07 -19.14
CA VAL A 228 6.39 -13.57 -20.06
C VAL A 228 5.04 -14.00 -19.44
N ALA A 229 4.89 -14.09 -18.12
CA ALA A 229 3.59 -14.29 -17.51
C ALA A 229 2.67 -13.10 -17.82
N PRO A 230 1.48 -13.31 -18.40
CA PRO A 230 0.57 -12.22 -18.71
C PRO A 230 0.11 -11.53 -17.42
N ILE A 231 0.28 -10.22 -17.37
CA ILE A 231 -0.19 -9.36 -16.29
C ILE A 231 -1.40 -8.61 -16.82
N ILE A 232 -2.56 -8.76 -16.18
CA ILE A 232 -3.77 -8.05 -16.58
C ILE A 232 -3.96 -6.86 -15.65
N GLY A 233 -3.90 -5.65 -16.20
CA GLY A 233 -4.28 -4.43 -15.48
C GLY A 233 -5.76 -4.13 -15.71
N PHE A 234 -6.51 -3.92 -14.64
CA PHE A 234 -7.92 -3.52 -14.67
C PHE A 234 -8.12 -2.16 -14.04
N ARG A 235 -8.96 -1.33 -14.68
CA ARG A 235 -9.62 -0.20 -14.02
C ARG A 235 -11.01 0.05 -14.60
N SER A 236 -11.96 0.34 -13.72
CA SER A 236 -13.31 0.79 -14.08
C SER A 236 -13.29 2.21 -14.67
N THR A 237 -12.33 3.05 -14.27
CA THR A 237 -12.16 4.43 -14.75
C THR A 237 -10.69 4.72 -15.08
N MET A 238 -10.43 5.34 -16.24
CA MET A 238 -9.09 5.78 -16.68
C MET A 238 -8.72 7.18 -16.19
N GLU A 239 -9.56 7.74 -15.32
CA GLU A 239 -9.35 9.04 -14.71
C GLU A 239 -8.34 8.90 -13.57
N LYS A 240 -7.45 9.89 -13.47
CA LYS A 240 -6.66 10.08 -12.27
C LYS A 240 -7.66 10.36 -11.14
N PRO A 241 -7.66 9.62 -10.00
CA PRO A 241 -8.31 10.10 -8.79
C PRO A 241 -7.82 11.53 -8.63
N SER A 242 -8.76 12.45 -8.49
CA SER A 242 -8.44 13.86 -8.40
C SER A 242 -7.30 14.05 -7.40
N GLU A 243 -6.19 14.68 -7.81
CA GLU A 243 -5.16 15.12 -6.87
C GLU A 243 -5.70 16.17 -5.89
N GLN A 244 -6.89 16.71 -6.17
CA GLN A 244 -7.73 17.33 -5.17
C GLN A 244 -8.36 16.26 -4.27
N SER A 245 -7.79 16.13 -3.08
CA SER A 245 -8.52 15.63 -1.92
C SER A 245 -9.83 16.40 -1.81
N SER A 246 -10.95 15.72 -1.99
CA SER A 246 -12.27 16.33 -1.77
C SER A 246 -12.53 16.42 -0.27
N TYR A 247 -12.01 15.46 0.50
CA TYR A 247 -12.19 15.39 1.94
C TYR A 247 -10.93 14.97 2.68
N GLN A 248 -10.87 15.34 3.96
CA GLN A 248 -9.78 15.00 4.86
C GLN A 248 -10.33 14.51 6.21
N LEU A 249 -9.68 13.51 6.78
CA LEU A 249 -9.97 12.94 8.09
C LEU A 249 -8.70 12.85 8.91
N VAL A 250 -8.76 13.21 10.19
CA VAL A 250 -7.64 13.02 11.12
C VAL A 250 -7.99 11.97 12.16
N LEU A 251 -7.18 10.92 12.22
CA LEU A 251 -7.26 9.85 13.20
C LEU A 251 -6.17 10.02 14.26
N ILE A 252 -6.53 9.92 15.54
CA ILE A 252 -5.58 9.98 16.65
C ILE A 252 -5.86 8.83 17.61
N ARG A 253 -4.82 8.02 17.87
CA ARG A 253 -4.86 7.04 18.96
C ARG A 253 -4.74 7.78 20.30
N ASN A 254 -5.56 7.40 21.28
CA ASN A 254 -5.47 7.90 22.65
C ASN A 254 -4.03 7.79 23.20
N GLY A 255 -3.69 8.71 24.11
CA GLY A 255 -2.39 8.71 24.80
C GLY A 255 -2.19 7.47 25.68
N GLU A 256 -0.97 7.32 26.18
CA GLU A 256 -0.65 6.30 27.17
C GLU A 256 -1.64 6.35 28.34
N SER A 257 -2.19 5.19 28.71
CA SER A 257 -3.08 5.00 29.85
C SER A 257 -2.32 4.40 31.04
N GLU A 258 -2.88 4.51 32.24
CA GLU A 258 -2.33 3.82 33.42
C GLU A 258 -2.22 2.30 33.19
N PHE A 259 -3.12 1.71 32.39
CA PHE A 259 -3.04 0.27 32.06
C PHE A 259 -1.92 -0.05 31.08
N SER A 260 -1.73 0.75 30.02
CA SER A 260 -0.64 0.52 29.08
C SER A 260 0.72 0.73 29.74
N LYS A 261 0.86 1.74 30.59
CA LYS A 261 2.03 2.00 31.42
C LYS A 261 2.41 0.79 32.28
N ASN A 262 1.41 0.15 32.91
CA ASN A 262 1.61 -1.02 33.78
C ASN A 262 1.56 -2.36 33.04
N ASN A 263 1.64 -2.35 31.71
CA ASN A 263 1.58 -3.52 30.84
C ASN A 263 0.37 -4.45 31.09
N LEU A 264 -0.80 -3.86 31.35
CA LEU A 264 -2.06 -4.58 31.57
C LEU A 264 -2.90 -4.64 30.29
N PHE A 265 -3.71 -5.69 30.16
CA PHE A 265 -4.81 -5.71 29.19
C PHE A 265 -5.92 -4.77 29.65
N CYS A 266 -6.25 -3.78 28.84
CA CYS A 266 -7.25 -2.77 29.21
C CYS A 266 -8.64 -3.09 28.67
N GLY A 267 -8.80 -3.11 27.34
CA GLY A 267 -10.10 -3.37 26.71
C GLY A 267 -11.12 -2.30 27.04
N TRP A 268 -12.32 -2.71 27.47
CA TRP A 268 -13.39 -1.79 27.86
C TRP A 268 -13.26 -1.28 29.30
N THR A 269 -12.32 -1.82 30.10
CA THR A 269 -12.01 -1.26 31.41
C THR A 269 -11.66 0.22 31.26
N ASP A 270 -12.33 1.05 32.04
CA ASP A 270 -12.28 2.51 31.88
C ASP A 270 -11.07 3.14 32.57
N SER A 271 -9.87 2.73 32.14
CA SER A 271 -8.62 3.26 32.69
C SER A 271 -8.44 4.73 32.33
N ASP A 272 -7.87 5.49 33.27
CA ASP A 272 -7.48 6.87 33.02
C ASP A 272 -6.24 6.98 32.12
N ILE A 273 -6.03 8.17 31.57
CA ILE A 273 -4.80 8.54 30.87
C ILE A 273 -3.66 8.73 31.90
N SER A 274 -2.42 8.40 31.54
CA SER A 274 -1.25 8.67 32.39
C SER A 274 -0.75 10.09 32.18
N TYR A 275 0.09 10.60 33.09
CA TYR A 275 0.77 11.89 32.91
C TYR A 275 1.51 11.99 31.56
N ARG A 276 2.20 10.91 31.16
CA ARG A 276 2.86 10.84 29.84
C ARG A 276 1.85 10.91 28.70
N GLY A 277 0.68 10.28 28.85
CA GLY A 277 -0.42 10.37 27.90
C GLY A 277 -1.02 11.78 27.79
N GLU A 278 -1.08 12.53 28.88
CA GLU A 278 -1.49 13.94 28.89
C GLU A 278 -0.50 14.77 28.08
N CYS A 279 0.80 14.69 28.36
CA CYS A 279 1.84 15.38 27.59
C CYS A 279 1.79 15.00 26.10
N GLN A 280 1.62 13.72 25.78
CA GLN A 280 1.45 13.24 24.40
C GLN A 280 0.24 13.91 23.70
N SER A 281 -0.88 14.07 24.43
CA SER A 281 -2.09 14.70 23.92
C SER A 281 -1.89 16.19 23.71
N GLU A 282 -1.19 16.88 24.62
CA GLU A 282 -0.84 18.29 24.46
C GLU A 282 0.06 18.53 23.24
N ASP A 283 1.10 17.71 23.07
CA ASP A 283 2.03 17.80 21.95
C ASP A 283 1.32 17.58 20.61
N ALA A 284 0.34 16.68 20.56
CA ALA A 284 -0.48 16.47 19.38
C ALA A 284 -1.32 17.70 19.04
N GLY A 285 -1.96 18.33 20.04
CA GLY A 285 -2.71 19.57 19.86
C GLY A 285 -1.83 20.73 19.36
N LYS A 286 -0.68 20.95 20.00
CA LYS A 286 0.31 21.96 19.58
C LYS A 286 0.81 21.71 18.14
N LEU A 287 1.01 20.45 17.76
CA LEU A 287 1.39 20.07 16.40
C LEU A 287 0.30 20.41 15.38
N LEU A 288 -0.97 20.12 15.69
CA LEU A 288 -2.10 20.42 14.81
C LEU A 288 -2.25 21.94 14.59
N VAL A 289 -2.12 22.74 15.65
CA VAL A 289 -2.07 24.21 15.55
C VAL A 289 -0.92 24.66 14.66
N LYS A 290 0.29 24.15 14.89
CA LYS A 290 1.48 24.49 14.08
C LYS A 290 1.30 24.16 12.59
N ARG A 291 0.54 23.11 12.27
CA ARG A 291 0.26 22.67 10.90
C ARG A 291 -0.96 23.36 10.28
N GLY A 292 -1.65 24.24 11.02
CA GLY A 292 -2.85 24.94 10.54
C GLY A 292 -4.04 24.01 10.30
N VAL A 293 -4.14 22.91 11.05
CA VAL A 293 -5.28 21.99 10.95
C VAL A 293 -6.38 22.47 11.88
N GLU A 294 -7.61 22.46 11.40
CA GLU A 294 -8.81 22.83 12.13
C GLU A 294 -9.86 21.73 12.03
N PHE A 295 -10.82 21.72 12.96
CA PHE A 295 -11.89 20.73 13.02
C PHE A 295 -13.23 21.40 13.29
N ASP A 296 -14.28 20.87 12.69
CA ASP A 296 -15.66 21.32 12.90
C ASP A 296 -16.41 20.37 13.85
N ILE A 297 -15.95 19.11 13.95
CA ILE A 297 -16.58 18.06 14.74
C ILE A 297 -15.57 16.98 15.12
N ALA A 298 -15.74 16.41 16.31
CA ALA A 298 -14.94 15.31 16.80
C ALA A 298 -15.80 14.08 17.16
N PHE A 299 -15.26 12.88 16.88
CA PHE A 299 -15.81 11.61 17.32
C PHE A 299 -14.85 10.92 18.29
N THR A 300 -15.38 10.35 19.36
CA THR A 300 -14.59 9.56 20.31
C THR A 300 -15.40 8.39 20.90
N SER A 301 -14.71 7.55 21.67
CA SER A 301 -15.32 6.40 22.35
C SER A 301 -16.04 6.80 23.65
N LEU A 302 -16.61 5.83 24.36
CA LEU A 302 -17.15 6.02 25.72
C LEU A 302 -16.09 5.78 26.83
N LEU A 303 -14.81 5.64 26.47
CA LEU A 303 -13.72 5.37 27.41
C LEU A 303 -12.93 6.64 27.71
N ARG A 304 -12.72 6.90 29.01
CA ARG A 304 -12.16 8.13 29.58
C ARG A 304 -10.84 8.53 28.94
N ARG A 305 -9.92 7.59 28.74
CA ARG A 305 -8.62 7.87 28.11
C ARG A 305 -8.72 8.47 26.71
N ALA A 306 -9.68 8.05 25.89
CA ALA A 306 -9.86 8.63 24.55
C ALA A 306 -10.60 9.97 24.62
N ILE A 307 -11.60 10.08 25.51
CA ILE A 307 -12.33 11.33 25.76
C ILE A 307 -11.38 12.42 26.26
N LYS A 308 -10.54 12.12 27.25
CA LYS A 308 -9.54 13.06 27.80
C LYS A 308 -8.49 13.42 26.76
N THR A 309 -7.94 12.47 26.01
CA THR A 309 -7.04 12.80 24.88
C THR A 309 -7.71 13.75 23.89
N CYS A 310 -8.97 13.49 23.53
CA CYS A 310 -9.72 14.37 22.62
C CYS A 310 -9.89 15.78 23.22
N HIS A 311 -10.29 15.88 24.48
CA HIS A 311 -10.45 17.16 25.17
C HIS A 311 -9.15 17.96 25.26
N ILE A 312 -8.04 17.32 25.68
CA ILE A 312 -6.73 17.98 25.79
C ILE A 312 -6.27 18.50 24.42
N ILE A 313 -6.43 17.69 23.36
CA ILE A 313 -6.09 18.11 21.99
C ILE A 313 -6.92 19.34 21.58
N LEU A 314 -8.24 19.29 21.77
CA LEU A 314 -9.13 20.40 21.40
C LEU A 314 -8.88 21.65 22.26
N GLU A 315 -8.52 21.50 23.54
CA GLU A 315 -8.12 22.60 24.41
C GLU A 315 -6.85 23.30 23.90
N GLN A 316 -5.80 22.54 23.57
CA GLN A 316 -4.59 23.11 22.98
C GLN A 316 -4.84 23.80 21.64
N MET A 317 -5.86 23.37 20.90
CA MET A 317 -6.28 23.98 19.64
C MET A 317 -7.24 25.16 19.82
N GLY A 318 -7.76 25.43 21.02
CA GLY A 318 -8.79 26.44 21.24
C GLY A 318 -10.18 26.06 20.69
N LEU A 319 -10.44 24.76 20.49
CA LEU A 319 -11.64 24.21 19.84
C LEU A 319 -12.56 23.46 20.82
N LEU A 320 -12.56 23.77 22.12
CA LEU A 320 -13.43 23.10 23.10
C LEU A 320 -14.94 23.26 22.84
N TRP A 321 -15.32 24.21 21.98
CA TRP A 321 -16.70 24.53 21.65
C TRP A 321 -17.28 23.64 20.53
N ILE A 322 -16.45 22.91 19.77
CA ILE A 322 -16.94 22.07 18.68
C ILE A 322 -17.73 20.87 19.22
N PRO A 323 -18.73 20.35 18.49
CA PRO A 323 -19.45 19.15 18.90
C PRO A 323 -18.54 17.92 19.03
N ILE A 324 -18.73 17.16 20.12
CA ILE A 324 -18.03 15.89 20.37
C ILE A 324 -19.04 14.74 20.48
N HIS A 325 -19.11 13.91 19.46
CA HIS A 325 -19.96 12.72 19.40
C HIS A 325 -19.26 11.51 20.01
N LYS A 326 -19.91 10.85 20.97
CA LYS A 326 -19.33 9.71 21.69
C LYS A 326 -20.10 8.43 21.36
N SER A 327 -19.39 7.36 21.01
CA SER A 327 -20.03 6.10 20.64
C SER A 327 -19.26 4.89 21.17
N TRP A 328 -19.98 3.91 21.71
CA TRP A 328 -19.40 2.62 22.12
C TRP A 328 -18.79 1.87 20.93
N ARG A 329 -19.27 2.12 19.70
CA ARG A 329 -18.72 1.53 18.48
C ARG A 329 -17.28 2.00 18.21
N LEU A 330 -16.83 3.06 18.86
CA LEU A 330 -15.42 3.51 18.86
C LEU A 330 -14.60 2.98 20.05
N ASN A 331 -15.18 2.21 20.97
CA ASN A 331 -14.44 1.60 22.08
C ASN A 331 -13.33 0.67 21.58
N ALA A 332 -12.29 0.50 22.40
CA ALA A 332 -11.27 -0.54 22.19
C ALA A 332 -11.91 -1.92 22.09
N ARG A 333 -11.20 -2.89 21.51
CA ARG A 333 -11.56 -4.32 21.58
C ARG A 333 -11.73 -4.82 23.02
N MET A 334 -12.84 -5.49 23.33
CA MET A 334 -13.13 -6.15 24.61
C MET A 334 -12.23 -7.39 24.81
N TYR A 335 -11.49 -7.46 25.90
CA TYR A 335 -10.53 -8.56 26.15
C TYR A 335 -11.10 -9.68 27.03
N GLY A 336 -12.40 -9.66 27.33
CA GLY A 336 -13.05 -10.64 28.19
C GLY A 336 -12.36 -10.73 29.55
N ILE A 337 -12.07 -11.95 30.01
CA ILE A 337 -11.44 -12.17 31.33
C ILE A 337 -10.00 -11.66 31.43
N LEU A 338 -9.33 -11.37 30.30
CA LEU A 338 -7.95 -10.91 30.34
C LEU A 338 -7.83 -9.47 30.84
N GLN A 339 -8.92 -8.72 30.92
CA GLN A 339 -8.90 -7.32 31.37
C GLN A 339 -8.36 -7.19 32.80
N GLY A 340 -7.35 -6.34 32.98
CA GLY A 340 -6.62 -6.16 34.24
C GLY A 340 -5.44 -7.12 34.41
N CYS A 341 -5.32 -8.18 33.61
CA CYS A 341 -4.19 -9.09 33.68
C CYS A 341 -2.93 -8.47 33.06
N ASN A 342 -1.77 -8.76 33.66
CA ASN A 342 -0.49 -8.36 33.11
C ASN A 342 -0.09 -9.27 31.94
N LYS A 343 0.36 -8.66 30.83
CA LYS A 343 0.65 -9.38 29.59
C LYS A 343 1.85 -10.34 29.73
N SER A 344 2.91 -9.93 30.42
CA SER A 344 4.10 -10.77 30.67
C SER A 344 3.73 -12.00 31.51
N LYS A 345 2.96 -11.80 32.57
CA LYS A 345 2.50 -12.92 33.43
C LYS A 345 1.64 -13.91 32.65
N LEU A 346 0.72 -13.44 31.81
CA LEU A 346 -0.10 -14.31 30.97
C LEU A 346 0.72 -15.08 29.93
N ALA A 347 1.78 -14.48 29.39
CA ALA A 347 2.65 -15.18 28.44
C ALA A 347 3.46 -16.30 29.09
N LEU A 348 3.87 -16.13 30.35
CA LEU A 348 4.48 -17.22 31.13
C LEU A 348 3.50 -18.37 31.39
N GLN A 349 2.21 -18.06 31.57
CA GLN A 349 1.17 -19.06 31.88
C GLN A 349 0.60 -19.77 30.65
N HIS A 350 0.43 -19.06 29.54
CA HIS A 350 -0.28 -19.55 28.34
C HIS A 350 0.61 -19.64 27.09
N GLY A 351 1.86 -19.21 27.16
CA GLY A 351 2.79 -19.13 26.02
C GLY A 351 2.70 -17.79 25.28
N GLU A 352 3.84 -17.33 24.75
CA GLU A 352 3.94 -16.06 24.03
C GLU A 352 3.08 -16.03 22.76
N ASP A 353 3.04 -17.13 22.01
CA ASP A 353 2.27 -17.25 20.77
C ASP A 353 0.77 -17.13 21.01
N GLN A 354 0.25 -17.77 22.06
CA GLN A 354 -1.17 -17.69 22.40
C GLN A 354 -1.57 -16.25 22.80
N VAL A 355 -0.73 -15.59 23.62
CA VAL A 355 -0.96 -14.19 23.99
C VAL A 355 -0.83 -13.28 22.77
N ARG A 356 0.09 -13.56 21.83
CA ARG A 356 0.20 -12.83 20.56
C ARG A 356 -1.06 -13.00 19.72
N ILE A 357 -1.61 -14.21 19.61
CA ILE A 357 -2.87 -14.48 18.90
C ILE A 357 -4.00 -13.63 19.48
N TRP A 358 -4.24 -13.69 20.80
CA TRP A 358 -5.27 -12.86 21.44
C TRP A 358 -5.04 -11.36 21.23
N ARG A 359 -3.78 -10.91 21.14
CA ARG A 359 -3.43 -9.48 21.03
C ARG A 359 -3.45 -8.93 19.60
N ARG A 360 -3.13 -9.74 18.61
CA ARG A 360 -2.77 -9.26 17.27
C ARG A 360 -3.55 -9.93 16.14
N ALA A 361 -3.96 -11.19 16.28
CA ALA A 361 -4.67 -11.89 15.22
C ALA A 361 -6.03 -11.25 14.94
N TYR A 362 -6.47 -11.33 13.67
CA TYR A 362 -7.75 -10.77 13.25
C TYR A 362 -8.93 -11.48 13.93
N SER A 363 -8.90 -12.82 13.96
CA SER A 363 -9.93 -13.71 14.51
C SER A 363 -9.55 -14.35 15.86
N GLY A 364 -8.47 -13.91 16.50
CA GLY A 364 -8.02 -14.46 17.79
C GLY A 364 -8.85 -13.95 18.97
N THR A 365 -9.95 -14.64 19.30
CA THR A 365 -10.86 -14.25 20.38
C THR A 365 -10.31 -14.59 21.77
N PRO A 366 -10.17 -13.61 22.68
CA PRO A 366 -9.84 -13.85 24.09
C PRO A 366 -10.94 -14.62 24.83
N PRO A 367 -10.65 -15.27 25.97
CA PRO A 367 -11.67 -15.99 26.72
C PRO A 367 -12.76 -15.06 27.29
N THR A 368 -14.01 -15.54 27.24
CA THR A 368 -15.25 -14.79 27.52
C THR A 368 -15.42 -14.41 29.00
N LEU A 369 -15.82 -13.16 29.27
CA LEU A 369 -16.23 -12.71 30.60
C LEU A 369 -17.70 -13.08 30.86
N SER A 370 -17.99 -13.74 31.98
CA SER A 370 -19.38 -14.08 32.34
C SER A 370 -20.25 -12.82 32.51
N ARG A 371 -21.51 -12.88 32.06
CA ARG A 371 -22.48 -11.80 32.25
C ARG A 371 -22.94 -11.63 33.70
N ASP A 372 -22.69 -12.61 34.56
CA ASP A 372 -23.14 -12.58 35.96
C ASP A 372 -22.17 -11.83 36.89
N VAL A 373 -20.96 -11.51 36.42
CA VAL A 373 -19.97 -10.81 37.25
C VAL A 373 -20.15 -9.29 37.17
N LYS A 374 -20.02 -8.60 38.31
CA LYS A 374 -20.22 -7.14 38.41
C LYS A 374 -19.30 -6.32 37.52
N GLN A 375 -18.16 -6.87 37.11
CA GLN A 375 -17.19 -6.25 36.20
C GLN A 375 -17.65 -6.27 34.74
N HIS A 376 -18.72 -6.99 34.42
CA HIS A 376 -19.24 -7.07 33.06
C HIS A 376 -19.82 -5.70 32.61
N PRO A 377 -19.55 -5.22 31.38
CA PRO A 377 -19.99 -3.90 30.95
C PRO A 377 -21.51 -3.67 30.98
N ILE A 378 -22.32 -4.73 31.01
CA ILE A 378 -23.80 -4.63 31.14
C ILE A 378 -24.24 -3.89 32.41
N PHE A 379 -23.38 -3.84 33.44
CA PHE A 379 -23.64 -3.15 34.70
C PHE A 379 -23.14 -1.70 34.71
N GLU A 380 -22.45 -1.25 33.66
CA GLU A 380 -21.99 0.14 33.57
C GLU A 380 -23.08 1.05 32.99
N SER A 381 -23.40 2.13 33.70
CA SER A 381 -24.50 3.05 33.36
C SER A 381 -24.36 3.69 31.97
N LYS A 382 -23.13 3.91 31.48
CA LYS A 382 -22.87 4.47 30.15
C LYS A 382 -23.32 3.58 28.99
N TYR A 383 -23.63 2.31 29.24
CA TYR A 383 -24.18 1.38 28.25
C TYR A 383 -25.66 1.05 28.51
N ALA A 384 -26.32 1.69 29.48
CA ALA A 384 -27.67 1.35 29.90
C ALA A 384 -28.74 1.47 28.79
N LEU A 385 -28.49 2.31 27.78
CA LEU A 385 -29.39 2.51 26.63
C LEU A 385 -29.10 1.56 25.46
N LEU A 386 -28.04 0.75 25.54
CA LEU A 386 -27.76 -0.26 24.52
C LEU A 386 -28.59 -1.50 24.76
N ASP A 387 -29.01 -2.15 23.67
CA ASP A 387 -29.46 -3.52 23.75
C ASP A 387 -28.33 -4.37 24.37
N ARG A 388 -28.67 -5.09 25.45
CA ARG A 388 -27.74 -5.96 26.17
C ARG A 388 -27.16 -7.06 25.29
N THR A 389 -27.80 -7.41 24.18
CA THR A 389 -27.28 -8.36 23.20
C THR A 389 -26.07 -7.80 22.42
N LEU A 390 -25.96 -6.48 22.30
CA LEU A 390 -24.87 -5.80 21.60
C LEU A 390 -23.63 -5.57 22.49
N ILE A 391 -23.78 -5.69 23.81
CA ILE A 391 -22.67 -5.51 24.75
C ILE A 391 -21.82 -6.79 24.74
N PRO A 392 -20.54 -6.73 24.33
CA PRO A 392 -19.72 -7.91 24.12
C PRO A 392 -19.18 -8.48 25.43
N ASP A 393 -19.12 -9.80 25.50
CA ASP A 393 -18.53 -10.55 26.60
C ASP A 393 -17.01 -10.77 26.36
N THR A 394 -16.59 -10.72 25.09
CA THR A 394 -15.22 -10.70 24.57
C THR A 394 -15.25 -10.31 23.08
N GLU A 395 -14.14 -9.85 22.51
CA GLU A 395 -14.03 -9.51 21.09
C GLU A 395 -12.67 -9.93 20.51
N CYS A 396 -12.66 -10.47 19.30
CA CYS A 396 -11.50 -10.42 18.41
C CYS A 396 -11.44 -9.09 17.62
N LEU A 397 -10.45 -8.92 16.74
CA LEU A 397 -10.36 -7.68 15.95
C LEU A 397 -11.47 -7.61 14.88
N ARG A 398 -11.91 -8.75 14.35
CA ARG A 398 -13.05 -8.86 13.43
C ARG A 398 -14.35 -8.35 14.08
N ASP A 399 -14.65 -8.74 15.31
CA ASP A 399 -15.89 -8.30 15.97
C ASP A 399 -15.89 -6.78 16.19
N ALA A 400 -14.73 -6.23 16.60
CA ALA A 400 -14.53 -4.79 16.72
C ALA A 400 -14.66 -4.06 15.37
N TYR A 401 -14.22 -4.68 14.28
CA TYR A 401 -14.39 -4.20 12.90
C TYR A 401 -15.87 -4.19 12.49
N GLU A 402 -16.60 -5.28 12.74
CA GLU A 402 -18.01 -5.42 12.35
C GLU A 402 -18.91 -4.40 13.06
N ARG A 403 -18.67 -4.11 14.35
CA ARG A 403 -19.43 -3.06 15.04
C ARG A 403 -19.01 -1.65 14.66
N LEU A 404 -17.80 -1.45 14.15
CA LEU A 404 -17.28 -0.14 13.76
C LEU A 404 -17.88 0.32 12.43
N LEU A 405 -18.00 -0.57 11.45
CA LEU A 405 -18.40 -0.21 10.09
C LEU A 405 -19.76 0.48 9.98
N PRO A 406 -20.82 0.07 10.70
CA PRO A 406 -22.07 0.83 10.70
C PRO A 406 -21.87 2.27 11.17
N PHE A 407 -21.10 2.49 12.24
CA PHE A 407 -20.82 3.86 12.72
C PHE A 407 -20.00 4.67 11.71
N TRP A 408 -19.06 4.02 11.01
CA TRP A 408 -18.32 4.66 9.94
C TRP A 408 -19.22 5.11 8.80
N ASN A 409 -20.09 4.22 8.30
CA ASN A 409 -20.96 4.48 7.14
C ASN A 409 -22.13 5.41 7.46
N ASP A 410 -22.70 5.30 8.66
CA ASP A 410 -23.96 5.98 9.02
C ASP A 410 -23.72 7.35 9.67
N GLU A 411 -22.55 7.58 10.28
CA GLU A 411 -22.26 8.81 11.04
C GLU A 411 -21.02 9.54 10.52
N ILE A 412 -19.86 8.87 10.47
CA ILE A 412 -18.59 9.53 10.12
C ILE A 412 -18.56 9.94 8.64
N VAL A 413 -18.90 9.04 7.72
CA VAL A 413 -18.88 9.30 6.28
C VAL A 413 -19.84 10.43 5.88
N PRO A 414 -21.12 10.44 6.30
CA PRO A 414 -22.03 11.54 6.00
C PRO A 414 -21.50 12.87 6.51
N THR A 415 -20.99 12.90 7.74
CA THR A 415 -20.39 14.12 8.34
C THR A 415 -19.23 14.65 7.49
N ILE A 416 -18.35 13.77 6.98
CA ILE A 416 -17.25 14.16 6.09
C ILE A 416 -17.80 14.72 4.76
N LYS A 417 -18.82 14.06 4.17
CA LYS A 417 -19.42 14.46 2.89
C LYS A 417 -20.17 15.80 2.95
N GLU A 418 -20.66 16.18 4.12
CA GLU A 418 -21.21 17.52 4.39
C GLU A 418 -20.14 18.63 4.36
N GLY A 419 -18.86 18.27 4.24
CA GLY A 419 -17.74 19.20 4.18
C GLY A 419 -17.11 19.51 5.53
N ASN A 420 -17.53 18.83 6.61
CA ASN A 420 -16.94 19.03 7.93
C ASN A 420 -15.52 18.47 7.99
N ARG A 421 -14.63 19.18 8.68
CA ARG A 421 -13.28 18.71 9.03
C ARG A 421 -13.37 17.84 10.27
N VAL A 422 -13.18 16.54 10.09
CA VAL A 422 -13.48 15.54 11.13
C VAL A 422 -12.21 15.09 11.87
N LEU A 423 -12.28 15.11 13.19
CA LEU A 423 -11.32 14.46 14.10
C LEU A 423 -11.92 13.18 14.68
N VAL A 424 -11.19 12.06 14.66
CA VAL A 424 -11.55 10.84 15.37
C VAL A 424 -10.46 10.48 16.37
N VAL A 425 -10.79 10.52 17.66
CA VAL A 425 -9.90 10.09 18.76
C VAL A 425 -10.39 8.78 19.34
N ALA A 426 -9.67 7.69 19.08
CA ALA A 426 -10.08 6.34 19.49
C ALA A 426 -8.89 5.49 19.93
N HIS A 427 -9.03 4.16 19.87
CA HIS A 427 -8.09 3.21 20.44
C HIS A 427 -7.30 2.47 19.36
N GLY A 428 -6.12 1.97 19.71
CA GLY A 428 -5.25 1.29 18.75
C GLY A 428 -5.85 0.02 18.10
N SER A 429 -6.82 -0.66 18.72
CA SER A 429 -7.52 -1.78 18.06
C SER A 429 -8.56 -1.28 17.06
N THR A 430 -9.40 -0.34 17.45
CA THR A 430 -10.46 0.24 16.61
C THR A 430 -9.91 0.99 15.41
N LEU A 431 -8.87 1.80 15.61
CA LEU A 431 -8.21 2.49 14.51
C LEU A 431 -7.50 1.52 13.56
N ARG A 432 -6.95 0.40 14.06
CA ARG A 432 -6.43 -0.67 13.19
C ARG A 432 -7.53 -1.32 12.37
N ALA A 433 -8.69 -1.59 12.96
CA ALA A 433 -9.84 -2.09 12.23
C ALA A 433 -10.29 -1.11 11.14
N LEU A 434 -10.30 0.20 11.43
CA LEU A 434 -10.59 1.22 10.43
C LEU A 434 -9.54 1.25 9.31
N MET A 435 -8.25 1.26 9.64
CA MET A 435 -7.17 1.20 8.65
C MET A 435 -7.23 -0.07 7.80
N LYS A 436 -7.61 -1.21 8.39
CA LYS A 436 -7.83 -2.45 7.64
C LYS A 436 -8.88 -2.25 6.55
N PHE A 437 -10.01 -1.64 6.90
CA PHE A 437 -11.09 -1.33 5.97
C PHE A 437 -10.63 -0.37 4.87
N LEU A 438 -10.04 0.76 5.27
CA LEU A 438 -9.65 1.84 4.37
C LEU A 438 -8.53 1.44 3.39
N ASP A 439 -7.51 0.74 3.86
CA ASP A 439 -6.34 0.40 3.04
C ASP A 439 -6.37 -1.05 2.52
N HIS A 440 -7.51 -1.74 2.64
CA HIS A 440 -7.70 -3.13 2.22
C HIS A 440 -6.60 -4.08 2.72
N ILE A 441 -6.18 -3.91 3.98
CA ILE A 441 -5.12 -4.72 4.60
C ILE A 441 -5.65 -6.15 4.80
N SER A 442 -4.86 -7.16 4.45
CA SER A 442 -5.23 -8.57 4.66
C SER A 442 -5.29 -8.95 6.16
N ASP A 443 -5.88 -10.11 6.47
CA ASP A 443 -6.01 -10.62 7.84
C ASP A 443 -4.65 -11.01 8.45
N GLU A 444 -3.70 -11.40 7.61
CA GLU A 444 -2.34 -11.76 8.00
C GLU A 444 -1.54 -10.50 8.32
N ASN A 445 -1.64 -9.48 7.46
CA ASN A 445 -0.83 -8.27 7.57
C ASN A 445 -1.29 -7.31 8.68
N ILE A 446 -2.58 -7.35 9.08
CA ILE A 446 -3.10 -6.43 10.10
C ILE A 446 -2.48 -6.66 11.50
N ALA A 447 -1.96 -7.87 11.76
CA ALA A 447 -1.32 -8.22 13.02
C ALA A 447 -0.07 -7.36 13.30
N ASP A 448 0.65 -6.96 12.25
CA ASP A 448 1.92 -6.23 12.34
C ASP A 448 1.76 -4.70 12.26
N ILE A 449 0.54 -4.22 11.97
CA ILE A 449 0.24 -2.78 11.96
C ILE A 449 0.24 -2.24 13.39
N ASN A 450 0.93 -1.13 13.58
CA ASN A 450 1.03 -0.41 14.85
C ASN A 450 0.75 1.08 14.63
N ILE A 451 -0.09 1.64 15.49
CA ILE A 451 -0.46 3.06 15.47
C ILE A 451 0.13 3.69 16.74
N PRO A 452 1.05 4.66 16.64
CA PRO A 452 1.64 5.29 17.81
C PRO A 452 0.60 6.14 18.56
N PRO A 453 0.66 6.22 19.91
CA PRO A 453 -0.22 7.09 20.70
C PRO A 453 -0.03 8.57 20.34
N CYS A 454 -1.13 9.32 20.20
CA CYS A 454 -1.16 10.77 19.94
C CYS A 454 -0.35 11.25 18.72
N PHE A 455 -0.20 10.42 17.70
CA PHE A 455 0.39 10.84 16.42
C PHE A 455 -0.74 11.02 15.41
N PRO A 456 -1.01 12.26 14.94
CA PRO A 456 -2.07 12.51 13.98
C PRO A 456 -1.81 11.82 12.64
N LEU A 457 -2.70 10.88 12.29
CA LEU A 457 -2.73 10.17 11.02
C LEU A 457 -3.82 10.78 10.15
N VAL A 458 -3.42 11.40 9.06
CA VAL A 458 -4.31 12.03 8.08
C VAL A 458 -4.67 11.02 6.99
N TYR A 459 -5.93 11.01 6.59
CA TYR A 459 -6.41 10.42 5.35
C TYR A 459 -6.96 11.51 4.44
N ASP A 460 -6.54 11.47 3.19
CA ASP A 460 -7.15 12.25 2.11
C ASP A 460 -8.06 11.32 1.29
N PHE A 461 -9.26 11.79 0.98
CA PHE A 461 -10.26 11.04 0.23
C PHE A 461 -10.67 11.76 -1.04
N ASP A 462 -11.08 10.98 -2.04
CA ASP A 462 -11.80 11.49 -3.20
C ASP A 462 -13.29 11.75 -2.88
N GLU A 463 -14.02 12.27 -3.87
CA GLU A 463 -15.46 12.57 -3.77
C GLU A 463 -16.34 11.34 -3.42
N HIS A 464 -15.82 10.13 -3.63
CA HIS A 464 -16.49 8.87 -3.37
C HIS A 464 -16.11 8.24 -2.02
N MET A 465 -15.36 8.94 -1.18
CA MET A 465 -14.80 8.43 0.09
C MET A 465 -13.84 7.25 -0.10
N LYS A 466 -13.16 7.17 -1.25
CA LYS A 466 -12.02 6.27 -1.43
C LYS A 466 -10.74 6.96 -0.94
N PRO A 467 -9.93 6.31 -0.09
CA PRO A 467 -8.64 6.84 0.32
C PRO A 467 -7.70 7.08 -0.88
N ILE A 468 -7.19 8.30 -1.00
CA ILE A 468 -6.14 8.67 -1.98
C ILE A 468 -4.77 8.40 -1.37
N ARG A 469 -4.55 8.86 -0.13
CA ARG A 469 -3.32 8.66 0.63
C ARG A 469 -3.55 8.78 2.13
N ARG A 470 -2.59 8.28 2.89
CA ARG A 470 -2.48 8.49 4.33
C ARG A 470 -1.06 8.88 4.73
N TYR A 471 -0.93 9.72 5.74
CA TYR A 471 0.37 10.16 6.24
C TYR A 471 0.27 10.67 7.67
N TYR A 472 1.36 10.59 8.43
CA TYR A 472 1.44 11.22 9.74
C TYR A 472 1.85 12.69 9.61
N LEU A 473 1.34 13.57 10.48
CA LEU A 473 1.76 14.99 10.53
C LEU A 473 3.13 15.23 11.19
N LYS A 474 3.98 14.21 11.21
CA LYS A 474 5.28 14.19 11.90
C LYS A 474 6.30 13.46 11.03
N ASP A 475 7.57 13.78 11.21
CA ASP A 475 8.67 13.23 10.39
C ASP A 475 8.78 11.71 10.55
N ASP A 476 9.12 11.03 9.44
CA ASP A 476 9.12 9.56 9.34
C ASP A 476 9.99 8.89 10.42
N GLU A 477 11.12 9.51 10.78
CA GLU A 477 12.00 8.98 11.82
C GLU A 477 11.34 9.01 13.21
N MET A 478 10.62 10.10 13.53
CA MET A 478 9.88 10.21 14.79
C MET A 478 8.72 9.22 14.84
N VAL A 479 8.02 9.03 13.71
CA VAL A 479 6.95 8.04 13.57
C VAL A 479 7.51 6.64 13.78
N ALA A 480 8.58 6.28 13.08
CA ALA A 480 9.23 4.98 13.21
C ALA A 480 9.72 4.73 14.64
N SER A 481 10.29 5.75 15.30
CA SER A 481 10.71 5.68 16.69
C SER A 481 9.53 5.43 17.64
N ALA A 482 8.44 6.19 17.49
CA ALA A 482 7.25 6.02 18.30
C ALA A 482 6.56 4.66 18.08
N ILE A 483 6.55 4.15 16.84
CA ILE A 483 6.09 2.79 16.53
C ILE A 483 6.97 1.76 17.25
N ARG A 484 8.30 1.89 17.17
CA ARG A 484 9.23 1.00 17.89
C ARG A 484 8.99 1.03 19.40
N MET A 485 8.78 2.21 19.99
CA MET A 485 8.44 2.34 21.41
C MET A 485 7.11 1.68 21.74
N ALA A 486 6.05 1.91 20.95
CA ALA A 486 4.75 1.28 21.15
C ALA A 486 4.80 -0.24 20.99
N ILE A 487 5.69 -0.76 20.13
CA ILE A 487 5.97 -2.20 20.02
C ILE A 487 6.72 -2.70 21.27
N ASN A 488 7.71 -1.96 21.75
CA ASN A 488 8.51 -2.35 22.93
C ASN A 488 7.70 -2.27 24.25
N GLU A 489 6.79 -1.31 24.40
CA GLU A 489 5.74 -1.29 25.47
C GLU A 489 4.85 -2.54 25.42
N THR A 490 4.91 -3.29 24.33
CA THR A 490 4.21 -4.56 24.16
C THR A 490 5.10 -5.79 24.11
N LYS A 491 6.43 -5.63 24.20
CA LYS A 491 7.33 -6.76 24.41
C LYS A 491 7.20 -7.22 25.86
N LEU A 492 7.20 -8.54 26.01
CA LEU A 492 7.14 -9.19 27.31
C LEU A 492 8.51 -8.98 27.96
N ASP A 493 8.54 -8.33 29.12
CA ASP A 493 9.77 -8.23 29.89
C ASP A 493 10.18 -9.64 30.35
N PRO A 494 11.34 -10.18 29.92
CA PRO A 494 11.75 -11.54 30.24
C PRO A 494 12.28 -11.68 31.67
N GLN A 495 12.28 -10.62 32.49
CA GLN A 495 12.75 -10.75 33.87
C GLN A 495 11.80 -11.64 34.69
N PRO A 496 12.30 -12.77 35.25
CA PRO A 496 11.55 -13.47 36.28
C PRO A 496 11.45 -12.55 37.49
N CYS A 497 10.23 -12.36 38.01
CA CYS A 497 10.08 -11.78 39.34
C CYS A 497 10.70 -12.75 40.35
N ILE A 498 11.64 -12.24 41.15
CA ILE A 498 12.17 -12.89 42.36
C ILE A 498 11.01 -13.24 43.30
#